data_AF-A0A7Y5UTM8-F1
#
_entry.id   AF-A0A7Y5UTM8-F1
#
_cell.length_a   1.000
_cell.length_b   1.000
_cell.length_c   1.000
_cell.angle_alpha   90.00
_cell.angle_beta   90.00
_cell.angle_gamma   90.00
#
_symmetry.space_group_name_H-M   'P 1'
#
loop_
_entity.id
_entity.type
_entity.pdbx_description
1 polymer ?
#
loop_
_entity_poly.entity_id
_entity_poly.type
_entity_poly.pdbx_seq_one_letter_code
_entity_poly.pdbx_strand_id
1 'polypeptide(L)'
;MAKHDSKPQTEVDADGLVVQKYKSLVLVVVPPADFHEQCLRYARSSLYNVHVGTRSVSTQTAELLKGAYQDEFLADDKLADANMEAYSGLILVGGPGALALAEDADVQRLVRDAMAKKKLVAAWGHSVAVLARAG
;
A
#
# COMPACT_ATOMS: atom_id res chain seq x y z
N MET A 1 42.80 -10.91 19.46
CA MET A 1 42.19 -10.69 18.13
C MET A 1 40.99 -9.77 18.32
N ALA A 2 41.12 -8.49 17.96
CA ALA A 2 40.04 -7.52 18.08
C ALA A 2 39.01 -7.77 16.97
N LYS A 3 37.74 -7.91 17.34
CA LYS A 3 36.62 -7.95 16.38
C LYS A 3 36.48 -6.55 15.76
N HIS A 4 36.74 -6.43 14.47
CA HIS A 4 36.36 -5.26 13.70
C HIS A 4 34.83 -5.23 13.60
N ASP A 5 34.19 -4.43 14.45
CA ASP A 5 32.79 -4.04 14.26
C ASP A 5 32.72 -3.06 13.09
N SER A 6 32.67 -3.59 11.87
CA SER A 6 32.30 -2.79 10.69
C SER A 6 30.80 -2.53 10.76
N LYS A 7 30.39 -1.47 11.45
CA LYS A 7 29.01 -0.97 11.32
C LYS A 7 28.78 -0.62 9.85
N PRO A 8 27.67 -1.05 9.23
CA PRO A 8 27.37 -0.70 7.84
C PRO A 8 27.35 0.83 7.72
N GLN A 9 28.15 1.35 6.80
CA GLN A 9 28.18 2.78 6.51
C GLN A 9 26.82 3.20 5.95
N THR A 10 26.13 4.08 6.67
CA THR A 10 24.86 4.65 6.24
C THR A 10 25.11 5.57 5.05
N GLU A 11 24.56 5.22 3.88
CA GLU A 11 24.61 6.05 2.68
C GLU A 11 23.79 7.31 2.92
N VAL A 12 24.38 8.47 2.64
CA VAL A 12 23.74 9.77 2.76
C VAL A 12 23.65 10.44 1.40
N ASP A 13 22.58 11.19 1.15
CA ASP A 13 22.41 11.95 -0.09
C ASP A 13 23.25 13.24 -0.09
N ALA A 14 23.07 14.06 -1.14
CA ALA A 14 23.78 15.32 -1.30
C ALA A 14 23.55 16.31 -0.15
N ASP A 15 22.46 16.15 0.60
CA ASP A 15 22.06 17.01 1.71
C ASP A 15 22.44 16.41 3.08
N GLY A 16 23.12 15.26 3.09
CA GLY A 16 23.55 14.57 4.31
C GLY A 16 22.43 13.79 4.99
N LEU A 17 21.30 13.56 4.33
CA LEU A 17 20.20 12.76 4.85
C LEU A 17 20.42 11.28 4.56
N VAL A 18 20.00 10.43 5.49
CA VAL A 18 20.11 8.97 5.34
C VAL A 18 19.24 8.50 4.17
N VAL A 19 19.88 7.88 3.17
CA VAL A 19 19.17 7.25 2.04
C VAL A 19 18.51 5.96 2.52
N GLN A 20 17.20 6.00 2.71
CA GLN A 20 16.42 4.78 2.96
C GLN A 20 16.12 4.06 1.65
N LYS A 21 16.92 3.03 1.34
CA LYS A 21 16.62 2.10 0.24
C LYS A 21 15.59 1.07 0.72
N TYR A 22 14.31 1.30 0.39
CA TYR A 22 13.28 0.29 0.56
C TYR A 22 13.61 -0.92 -0.32
N LYS A 23 13.97 -2.05 0.29
CA LYS A 23 14.27 -3.29 -0.44
C LYS A 23 13.01 -3.96 -1.01
N SER A 24 11.84 -3.49 -0.59
CA SER A 24 10.54 -4.06 -0.91
C SER A 24 9.49 -2.96 -0.85
N LEU A 25 8.53 -3.00 -1.77
CA LEU A 25 7.38 -2.09 -1.81
C LEU A 25 6.08 -2.88 -1.70
N VAL A 26 5.07 -2.29 -1.08
CA VAL A 26 3.70 -2.83 -1.04
C VAL A 26 2.76 -1.84 -1.69
N LEU A 27 1.92 -2.33 -2.61
CA LEU A 27 0.86 -1.53 -3.21
C LEU A 27 -0.33 -1.48 -2.25
N VAL A 28 -0.87 -0.29 -2.02
CA VAL A 28 -1.99 -0.07 -1.10
C VAL A 28 -3.15 0.53 -1.88
N VAL A 29 -4.24 -0.22 -2.06
CA VAL A 29 -5.45 0.27 -2.70
C VAL A 29 -6.32 0.95 -1.65
N VAL A 30 -6.62 2.23 -1.87
CA VAL A 30 -7.39 3.09 -0.97
C VAL A 30 -8.73 3.44 -1.63
N PRO A 31 -9.87 3.18 -0.98
CA PRO A 31 -11.16 3.70 -1.45
C PRO A 31 -11.14 5.24 -1.58
N PRO A 32 -11.83 5.82 -2.58
CA PRO A 32 -11.82 7.27 -2.79
C PRO A 32 -12.55 8.06 -1.70
N ALA A 33 -13.41 7.40 -0.93
CA ALA A 33 -14.13 7.94 0.21
C ALA A 33 -14.37 6.85 1.26
N ASP A 34 -14.69 7.23 2.49
CA ASP A 34 -15.12 6.34 3.59
C ASP A 34 -14.18 5.16 3.86
N PHE A 35 -12.88 5.33 3.62
CA PHE A 35 -11.87 4.35 4.00
C PHE A 35 -11.60 4.45 5.51
N HIS A 36 -11.28 3.32 6.14
CA HIS A 36 -10.86 3.31 7.55
C HIS A 36 -9.39 3.71 7.66
N GLU A 37 -9.15 4.94 8.10
CA GLU A 37 -7.85 5.59 8.20
C GLU A 37 -6.90 4.85 9.13
N GLN A 38 -7.43 4.21 10.16
CA GLN A 38 -6.67 3.39 11.10
C GLN A 38 -6.00 2.20 10.39
N CYS A 39 -6.70 1.55 9.45
CA CYS A 39 -6.16 0.45 8.66
C CYS A 39 -4.97 0.93 7.81
N LEU A 40 -5.15 2.06 7.12
CA LEU A 40 -4.10 2.67 6.31
C LEU A 40 -2.90 3.11 7.16
N ARG A 41 -3.14 3.81 8.28
CA ARG A 41 -2.08 4.29 9.19
C ARG A 41 -1.31 3.15 9.82
N TYR A 42 -1.98 2.16 10.38
CA TYR A 42 -1.29 1.04 11.04
C TYR A 42 -0.50 0.20 10.03
N ALA A 43 -1.07 -0.11 8.87
CA ALA A 43 -0.36 -0.85 7.83
C ALA A 43 0.92 -0.13 7.38
N ARG A 44 0.83 1.17 7.05
CA ARG A 44 1.97 1.97 6.59
C ARG A 44 3.02 2.12 7.68
N SER A 45 2.63 2.43 8.92
CA SER A 45 3.57 2.56 10.05
C SER A 45 4.27 1.25 10.38
N SER A 46 3.55 0.12 10.37
CA SER A 46 4.15 -1.20 10.62
C SER A 46 5.14 -1.59 9.53
N LEU A 47 4.83 -1.33 8.25
CA LEU A 47 5.74 -1.61 7.13
C LEU A 47 6.97 -0.69 7.15
N TYR A 48 6.78 0.59 7.48
CA TYR A 48 7.87 1.55 7.62
C TYR A 48 8.90 1.10 8.67
N ASN A 49 8.43 0.59 9.83
CA ASN A 49 9.30 0.11 10.91
C ASN A 49 10.20 -1.07 10.52
N VAL A 50 9.86 -1.79 9.44
CA VAL A 50 10.66 -2.90 8.90
C VAL A 50 11.27 -2.56 7.53
N HIS A 51 11.38 -1.27 7.20
CA HIS A 51 11.97 -0.74 5.97
C HIS A 51 11.30 -1.26 4.69
N VAL A 52 9.98 -1.45 4.73
CA VAL A 52 9.15 -1.74 3.56
C VAL A 52 8.39 -0.47 3.19
N GLY A 53 8.59 -0.01 1.95
CA GLY A 53 7.91 1.16 1.43
C GLY A 53 6.48 0.82 0.99
N THR A 54 5.64 1.84 0.88
CA THR A 54 4.27 1.70 0.39
C THR A 54 3.99 2.70 -0.71
N ARG A 55 3.23 2.28 -1.72
CA ARG A 55 2.66 3.17 -2.74
C ARG A 55 1.15 3.05 -2.70
N SER A 56 0.44 4.15 -2.58
CA SER A 56 -1.01 4.18 -2.46
C SER A 56 -1.66 4.53 -3.79
N VAL A 57 -2.68 3.78 -4.18
CA VAL A 57 -3.45 4.01 -5.40
C VAL A 57 -4.94 4.06 -5.12
N SER A 58 -5.66 4.83 -5.93
CA SER A 58 -7.11 5.00 -5.82
C SER A 58 -7.73 5.29 -7.19
N THR A 59 -9.05 5.16 -7.29
CA THR A 59 -9.82 5.58 -8.47
C THR A 59 -9.89 7.11 -8.61
N GLN A 60 -9.60 7.85 -7.54
CA GLN A 60 -9.45 9.31 -7.53
C GLN A 60 -8.03 9.69 -7.05
N THR A 61 -7.37 10.62 -7.76
CA THR A 61 -6.01 11.07 -7.44
C THR A 61 -5.81 12.58 -7.56
N ALA A 62 -6.77 13.31 -8.14
CA ALA A 62 -6.68 14.76 -8.31
C ALA A 62 -7.08 15.54 -7.04
N GLU A 63 -7.78 14.88 -6.12
CA GLU A 63 -8.33 15.47 -4.91
C GLU A 63 -7.96 14.64 -3.68
N LEU A 64 -8.07 15.27 -2.51
CA LEU A 64 -7.91 14.58 -1.23
C LEU A 64 -9.05 13.58 -1.03
N LEU A 65 -8.68 12.32 -0.82
CA LEU A 65 -9.59 11.27 -0.41
C LEU A 65 -10.03 11.53 1.03
N LYS A 66 -11.32 11.36 1.32
CA LYS A 66 -11.85 11.56 2.67
C LYS A 66 -12.12 10.22 3.35
N GLY A 67 -11.49 10.00 4.49
CA GLY A 67 -11.73 8.83 5.31
C GLY A 67 -13.06 8.90 6.09
N ALA A 68 -13.46 7.78 6.67
CA ALA A 68 -14.72 7.65 7.41
C ALA A 68 -14.80 8.56 8.66
N TYR A 69 -13.65 8.93 9.22
CA TYR A 69 -13.48 9.86 10.33
C TYR A 69 -12.92 11.22 9.90
N GLN A 70 -13.03 11.55 8.60
CA GLN A 70 -12.65 12.84 8.00
C GLN A 70 -11.15 13.13 7.93
N ASP A 71 -10.24 12.15 8.13
CA ASP A 71 -8.85 12.42 7.73
C ASP A 71 -8.76 12.47 6.20
N GLU A 72 -7.88 13.34 5.72
CA GLU A 72 -7.63 13.53 4.31
C GLU A 72 -6.35 12.80 3.89
N PHE A 73 -6.38 12.18 2.72
CA PHE A 73 -5.25 11.44 2.18
C PHE A 73 -5.12 11.65 0.68
N LEU A 74 -3.92 11.91 0.19
CA LEU A 74 -3.62 12.00 -1.24
C LEU A 74 -3.05 10.67 -1.71
N ALA A 75 -3.70 10.02 -2.67
CA ALA A 75 -3.15 8.85 -3.32
C ALA A 75 -1.96 9.22 -4.21
N ASP A 76 -1.00 8.29 -4.32
CA ASP A 76 0.22 8.54 -5.07
C ASP A 76 0.01 8.40 -6.58
N ASP A 77 -0.77 7.40 -7.03
CA ASP A 77 -1.06 7.13 -8.44
C ASP A 77 -2.50 6.62 -8.67
N LYS A 78 -2.89 6.54 -9.95
CA LYS A 78 -4.18 6.02 -10.37
C LYS A 78 -4.19 4.50 -10.29
N LEU A 79 -5.31 3.96 -9.80
CA LEU A 79 -5.54 2.52 -9.73
C LEU A 79 -5.44 1.84 -11.11
N ALA A 80 -5.99 2.47 -12.15
CA ALA A 80 -6.04 1.91 -13.50
C ALA A 80 -4.64 1.65 -14.10
N ASP A 81 -3.66 2.48 -13.75
CA ASP A 81 -2.29 2.38 -14.27
C ASP A 81 -1.42 1.42 -13.44
N ALA A 82 -1.92 0.95 -12.29
CA ALA A 82 -1.17 0.10 -11.39
C ALA A 82 -1.04 -1.35 -11.90
N ASN A 83 0.09 -1.97 -11.60
CA ASN A 83 0.36 -3.39 -11.79
C ASN A 83 1.16 -3.92 -10.61
N MET A 84 1.28 -5.25 -10.47
CA MET A 84 1.98 -5.81 -9.32
C MET A 84 3.48 -5.93 -9.50
N GLU A 85 4.09 -5.67 -10.67
CA GLU A 85 5.49 -6.06 -10.96
C GLU A 85 6.51 -5.60 -9.93
N ALA A 86 6.47 -4.31 -9.56
CA ALA A 86 7.40 -3.67 -8.63
C ALA A 86 7.10 -3.92 -7.15
N TYR A 87 6.00 -4.61 -6.82
CA TYR A 87 5.50 -4.74 -5.46
C TYR A 87 5.64 -6.17 -4.94
N SER A 88 5.98 -6.35 -3.68
CA SER A 88 6.05 -7.64 -3.01
C SER A 88 4.70 -8.10 -2.46
N GLY A 89 3.72 -7.20 -2.37
CA GLY A 89 2.39 -7.49 -1.88
C GLY A 89 1.38 -6.37 -2.14
N LEU A 90 0.13 -6.69 -1.85
CA LEU A 90 -1.04 -5.85 -2.03
C LEU A 90 -1.79 -5.72 -0.71
N ILE A 91 -2.18 -4.50 -0.35
CA ILE A 91 -3.07 -4.21 0.77
C ILE A 91 -4.33 -3.55 0.24
N LEU A 92 -5.49 -4.07 0.62
CA LEU A 92 -6.80 -3.49 0.34
C LEU A 92 -7.32 -2.81 1.59
N VAL A 93 -7.36 -1.47 1.60
CA VAL A 93 -7.84 -0.71 2.75
C VAL A 93 -9.35 -0.89 2.90
N GLY A 94 -9.77 -1.18 4.14
CA GLY A 94 -11.17 -1.35 4.49
C GLY A 94 -11.96 -0.06 4.64
N GLY A 95 -13.15 -0.19 5.20
CA GLY A 95 -14.12 0.90 5.38
C GLY A 95 -15.29 0.80 4.38
N PRO A 96 -16.43 1.44 4.65
CA PRO A 96 -17.63 1.33 3.79
C PRO A 96 -17.35 1.58 2.31
N GLY A 97 -16.46 2.54 1.98
CA GLY A 97 -16.10 2.82 0.58
C GLY A 97 -15.42 1.67 -0.16
N ALA A 98 -14.84 0.70 0.56
CA ALA A 98 -14.24 -0.49 -0.05
C ALA A 98 -15.28 -1.41 -0.70
N LEU A 99 -16.57 -1.29 -0.36
CA LEU A 99 -17.63 -2.06 -1.01
C LEU A 99 -17.82 -1.63 -2.47
N ALA A 100 -17.64 -0.34 -2.78
CA ALA A 100 -17.68 0.15 -4.16
C ALA A 100 -16.51 -0.42 -4.99
N LEU A 101 -15.38 -0.70 -4.35
CA LEU A 101 -14.22 -1.32 -5.00
C LEU A 101 -14.38 -2.83 -5.24
N ALA A 102 -15.36 -3.49 -4.62
CA ALA A 102 -15.53 -4.93 -4.79
C ALA A 102 -15.94 -5.32 -6.22
N GLU A 103 -16.67 -4.42 -6.90
CA GLU A 103 -17.10 -4.60 -8.29
C GLU A 103 -16.16 -3.88 -9.29
N ASP A 104 -15.07 -3.26 -8.80
CA ASP A 104 -14.12 -2.56 -9.65
C ASP A 104 -13.17 -3.53 -10.36
N ALA A 105 -13.16 -3.47 -11.70
CA ALA A 105 -12.41 -4.41 -12.53
C ALA A 105 -10.89 -4.28 -12.36
N ASP A 106 -10.37 -3.08 -12.08
CA ASP A 106 -8.94 -2.84 -11.88
C ASP A 106 -8.49 -3.37 -10.53
N VAL A 107 -9.28 -3.19 -9.47
CA VAL A 107 -8.95 -3.80 -8.16
C VAL A 107 -8.94 -5.32 -8.27
N GLN A 108 -9.96 -5.92 -8.89
CA GLN A 108 -10.00 -7.37 -9.07
C GLN A 108 -8.84 -7.88 -9.94
N ARG A 109 -8.45 -7.13 -10.98
CA ARG A 109 -7.27 -7.42 -11.80
C ARG A 109 -6.00 -7.45 -10.96
N LEU A 110 -5.79 -6.46 -10.10
CA LEU A 110 -4.62 -6.41 -9.20
C LEU A 110 -4.59 -7.56 -8.22
N VAL A 111 -5.73 -7.94 -7.64
CA VAL A 111 -5.81 -9.09 -6.72
C VAL A 111 -5.43 -10.37 -7.44
N ARG A 112 -6.01 -10.64 -8.62
CA ARG A 112 -5.67 -11.83 -9.42
C ARG A 112 -4.21 -11.83 -9.85
N ASP A 113 -3.66 -10.69 -10.26
CA ASP A 113 -2.25 -10.55 -10.64
C ASP A 113 -1.32 -10.84 -9.45
N ALA A 114 -1.64 -10.31 -8.27
CA ALA A 114 -0.90 -10.59 -7.04
C ALA A 114 -0.91 -12.10 -6.71
N MET A 115 -2.08 -12.73 -6.76
CA MET A 115 -2.23 -14.17 -6.48
C MET A 115 -1.49 -15.04 -7.50
N ALA A 116 -1.62 -14.75 -8.80
CA ALA A 116 -0.93 -15.47 -9.87
C ALA A 116 0.60 -15.40 -9.71
N LYS A 117 1.12 -14.24 -9.27
CA LYS A 117 2.54 -14.03 -8.97
C LYS A 117 2.95 -14.50 -7.56
N LYS A 118 2.06 -15.16 -6.81
CA LYS A 118 2.28 -15.67 -5.43
C LYS A 118 2.72 -14.57 -4.45
N LYS A 119 2.20 -13.36 -4.61
CA LYS A 119 2.45 -12.21 -3.75
C LYS A 119 1.50 -12.23 -2.56
N LEU A 120 1.91 -11.59 -1.47
CA LEU A 120 1.05 -11.45 -0.30
C LEU A 120 -0.12 -10.51 -0.62
N VAL A 121 -1.33 -10.91 -0.23
CA VAL A 121 -2.54 -10.10 -0.34
C VAL A 121 -3.16 -9.97 1.04
N ALA A 122 -3.36 -8.74 1.49
CA ALA A 122 -4.01 -8.45 2.76
C ALA A 122 -5.25 -7.59 2.55
N ALA A 123 -6.30 -7.87 3.31
CA ALA A 123 -7.54 -7.11 3.34
C ALA A 123 -8.05 -7.02 4.78
N TRP A 124 -8.82 -5.99 5.08
CA TRP A 124 -9.36 -5.76 6.42
C TRP A 124 -10.79 -5.23 6.36
N GLY A 125 -11.69 -5.83 7.15
CA GLY A 125 -13.09 -5.41 7.21
C GLY A 125 -13.79 -5.53 5.86
N HIS A 126 -14.47 -4.46 5.43
CA HIS A 126 -15.25 -4.44 4.19
C HIS A 126 -14.45 -4.78 2.92
N SER A 127 -13.12 -4.56 2.90
CA SER A 127 -12.30 -4.90 1.73
C SER A 127 -12.12 -6.41 1.51
N VAL A 128 -12.53 -7.25 2.47
CA VAL A 128 -12.64 -8.71 2.24
C VAL A 128 -13.67 -9.03 1.15
N ALA A 129 -14.66 -8.17 0.93
CA ALA A 129 -15.60 -8.31 -0.19
C ALA A 129 -14.90 -8.28 -1.55
N VAL A 130 -13.85 -7.47 -1.69
CA VAL A 130 -13.03 -7.40 -2.91
C VAL A 130 -12.37 -8.76 -3.18
N LEU A 131 -11.80 -9.40 -2.15
CA LEU A 131 -11.20 -10.73 -2.29
C LEU A 131 -12.26 -11.76 -2.70
N ALA A 132 -13.42 -11.74 -2.06
CA ALA A 132 -14.52 -12.64 -2.40
C ALA A 132 -15.01 -12.48 -3.85
N ARG A 133 -14.94 -11.27 -4.41
CA ARG A 133 -15.31 -10.99 -5.81
C ARG A 133 -14.21 -11.32 -6.81
N ALA A 134 -12.94 -11.21 -6.41
CA ALA A 134 -11.81 -11.44 -7.30
C ALA A 134 -11.63 -12.92 -7.70
N GLY A 135 -12.12 -13.84 -6.86
CA GLY A 135 -12.02 -15.30 -7.02
C GLY A 135 -10.72 -15.87 -6.44
#